data_AF-A0A261RF98-F1
#
_entry.id   AF-A0A261RF98-F1
#
_cell.length_a   1.000
_cell.length_b   1.000
_cell.length_c   1.000
_cell.angle_alpha   90.00
_cell.angle_beta   90.00
_cell.angle_gamma   90.00
#
_symmetry.space_group_name_H-M   'P 1'
#
loop_
_entity.id
_entity.type
_entity.pdbx_description
1 polymer ?
#
loop_
_entity_poly.entity_id
_entity_poly.type
_entity_poly.pdbx_seq_one_letter_code
_entity_poly.pdbx_strand_id
1 'polypeptide(L)' 'MNKWQALEVEWYRANGRYPERIVVDGEGEPYVLGDGYWNSRNPKMAEEVEPQMRVYAYQRMGAGNG' A
#
# COMPACT_ATOMS: atom_id res chain seq x y z
N MET A 1 10.61 5.58 7.22
CA MET A 1 9.36 5.46 6.42
C MET A 1 9.04 6.79 5.79
N ASN A 2 8.80 6.87 4.47
CA ASN A 2 8.24 8.09 3.90
C ASN A 2 6.73 8.19 4.24
N LYS A 3 6.21 9.42 4.41
CA LYS A 3 4.80 9.66 4.82
C LYS A 3 3.79 9.05 3.83
N TRP A 4 4.20 8.91 2.57
CA TRP A 4 3.43 8.26 1.51
C TRP A 4 3.20 6.77 1.76
N GLN A 5 4.26 5.99 1.92
CA GLN A 5 4.23 4.56 2.25
C GLN A 5 3.47 4.31 3.55
N ALA A 6 3.61 5.18 4.55
CA ALA A 6 2.87 5.06 5.81
C ALA A 6 1.35 5.07 5.58
N LEU A 7 0.87 5.99 4.73
CA LEU A 7 -0.55 6.13 4.39
C LEU A 7 -1.05 4.97 3.51
N GLU A 8 -0.21 4.50 2.59
CA GLU A 8 -0.50 3.33 1.76
C GLU A 8 -0.65 2.07 2.62
N VAL A 9 0.26 1.85 3.56
CA VAL A 9 0.20 0.75 4.55
C VAL A 9 -1.00 0.89 5.46
N GLU A 10 -1.31 2.09 5.94
CA GLU A 10 -2.50 2.36 6.76
C GLU A 10 -3.79 1.97 6.01
N TRP A 11 -3.94 2.45 4.79
CA TRP A 11 -5.10 2.14 3.96
C TRP A 11 -5.21 0.65 3.69
N TYR A 12 -4.09 0.01 3.33
CA TYR A 12 -4.09 -1.41 2.99
C TYR A 12 -4.37 -2.29 4.21
N ARG A 13 -3.94 -1.92 5.43
CA ARG A 13 -4.33 -2.64 6.65
C ARG A 13 -5.83 -2.60 6.92
N ALA A 14 -6.50 -1.51 6.52
CA ALA A 14 -7.93 -1.35 6.73
C ALA A 14 -8.81 -1.98 5.63
N ASN A 15 -8.28 -2.09 4.40
CA ASN A 15 -9.08 -2.44 3.22
C ASN A 15 -8.55 -3.65 2.42
N GLY A 16 -7.25 -3.92 2.50
CA GLY A 16 -6.59 -4.96 1.73
C GLY A 16 -6.99 -6.36 2.20
N ARG A 17 -7.12 -7.28 1.24
CA ARG A 17 -7.57 -8.65 1.53
C ARG A 17 -6.46 -9.56 2.05
N TYR A 18 -5.21 -9.26 1.71
CA TYR A 18 -4.07 -10.15 1.92
C TYR A 18 -2.97 -9.43 2.74
N PRO A 19 -2.96 -9.57 4.08
CA PRO A 19 -1.97 -8.92 4.94
C PRO A 19 -0.51 -9.25 4.57
N GLU A 20 -0.25 -10.42 4.01
CA GLU A 20 1.05 -10.88 3.52
C GLU A 20 1.63 -10.03 2.38
N ARG A 21 0.81 -9.17 1.78
CA ARG A 21 1.23 -8.18 0.79
C ARG A 21 1.96 -6.98 1.42
N ILE A 22 1.88 -6.82 2.73
CA ILE A 22 2.70 -5.87 3.49
C ILE A 22 4.01 -6.55 3.84
N VAL A 23 5.11 -6.01 3.31
CA VAL A 23 6.47 -6.51 3.52
C VAL A 23 7.32 -5.43 4.18
N VAL A 24 8.46 -5.83 4.74
CA VAL A 24 9.40 -4.91 5.39
C VAL A 24 10.62 -4.75 4.48
N ASP A 25 11.05 -3.50 4.25
CA ASP A 25 12.25 -3.22 3.46
C ASP A 25 13.55 -3.45 4.27
N GLY A 26 14.70 -3.16 3.64
CA GLY A 26 16.01 -3.34 4.28
C GLY A 26 16.28 -2.39 5.46
N GLU A 27 15.46 -1.35 5.64
CA GLU A 27 15.57 -0.37 6.73
C GLU A 27 14.59 -0.69 7.88
N GLY A 28 13.78 -1.74 7.76
CA GLY A 28 12.80 -2.12 8.77
C GLY A 28 11.44 -1.45 8.58
N GLU A 29 11.19 -0.80 7.44
CA GLU A 29 9.97 -0.05 7.19
C GLU A 29 8.95 -0.84 6.38
N PRO A 30 7.67 -0.89 6.80
CA PRO A 30 6.64 -1.62 6.09
C PRO A 30 6.24 -0.91 4.80
N TYR A 31 5.95 -1.67 3.75
CA TYR A 31 5.37 -1.20 2.49
C TYR A 31 4.46 -2.24 1.85
N VAL A 32 3.55 -1.80 0.99
CA VAL A 32 2.63 -2.68 0.26
C VAL A 32 3.23 -3.02 -1.11
N LEU A 33 3.28 -4.29 -1.47
CA LEU A 33 3.70 -4.71 -2.81
C LEU A 33 2.72 -4.17 -3.86
N GLY A 34 3.24 -3.56 -4.95
CA GLY A 34 2.41 -3.06 -6.06
C GLY A 34 1.62 -4.16 -6.78
N ASP A 35 0.52 -3.78 -7.44
CA ASP A 35 -0.44 -4.72 -8.05
C ASP A 35 0.26 -5.67 -9.03
N GLY A 36 1.09 -5.14 -9.92
CA GLY A 36 1.81 -5.95 -10.92
C GLY A 36 2.75 -6.98 -10.30
N TYR A 37 3.51 -6.60 -9.27
CA TYR A 37 4.44 -7.52 -8.61
C TYR A 37 3.71 -8.58 -7.78
N TRP A 38 2.69 -8.18 -7.02
CA TRP A 38 1.88 -9.09 -6.22
C TRP A 38 1.13 -10.11 -7.11
N ASN A 39 0.44 -9.63 -8.14
CA ASN A 39 -0.41 -10.45 -9.00
C ASN A 39 0.41 -11.43 -9.84
N SER A 40 1.60 -11.04 -10.31
CA SER A 40 2.48 -11.94 -11.06
C SER A 40 3.00 -13.12 -10.22
N ARG A 41 3.18 -12.94 -8.90
CA ARG A 41 3.65 -13.97 -7.98
C ARG A 41 2.52 -14.77 -7.34
N ASN A 42 1.33 -14.17 -7.23
CA ASN A 42 0.17 -14.74 -6.54
C ASN A 42 -1.06 -14.70 -7.45
N PRO A 43 -1.08 -15.43 -8.58
CA PRO A 43 -2.17 -15.32 -9.56
C PRO A 43 -3.55 -15.73 -9.02
N LYS A 44 -3.60 -16.56 -7.97
CA LYS A 44 -4.87 -16.96 -7.29
C LYS A 44 -5.32 -15.97 -6.21
N MET A 45 -4.51 -14.98 -5.88
CA MET A 45 -4.74 -13.95 -4.86
C MET A 45 -4.63 -12.55 -5.49
N ALA A 46 -4.86 -12.45 -6.80
CA ALA A 46 -4.72 -11.20 -7.51
C ALA A 46 -5.70 -10.16 -6.94
N GLU A 47 -5.21 -8.94 -6.78
CA GLU A 47 -5.95 -7.82 -6.21
C GLU A 47 -5.44 -6.51 -6.84
N GLU A 48 -6.37 -5.64 -7.22
CA GLU A 48 -6.10 -4.33 -7.82
C GLU A 48 -6.57 -3.23 -6.86
N VAL A 49 -5.64 -2.74 -6.05
CA VAL A 49 -5.91 -1.74 -5.00
C VAL A 49 -4.97 -0.54 -5.04
N GLU A 50 -3.90 -0.61 -5.82
CA GLU A 50 -2.89 0.44 -5.90
C GLU A 50 -3.49 1.82 -6.29
N PRO A 51 -4.46 1.93 -7.22
CA PRO A 51 -5.11 3.21 -7.52
C PRO A 51 -5.85 3.81 -6.32
N GLN A 52 -6.64 3.02 -5.59
CA GLN A 52 -7.44 3.46 -4.44
C GLN A 52 -6.52 3.86 -3.27
N MET A 53 -5.51 3.04 -3.01
CA MET A 53 -4.48 3.28 -2.01
C MET A 53 -3.72 4.58 -2.29
N ARG A 54 -3.33 4.82 -3.55
CA ARG A 54 -2.67 6.07 -3.96
C ARG A 54 -3.58 7.29 -3.83
N VAL A 55 -4.85 7.19 -4.21
CA VAL A 55 -5.82 8.27 -4.02
C VAL A 55 -5.95 8.64 -2.55
N TYR A 56 -6.06 7.65 -1.66
CA TYR A 56 -6.08 7.88 -0.22
C TYR A 56 -4.83 8.62 0.27
N ALA A 57 -3.65 8.15 -0.11
CA ALA A 57 -2.39 8.77 0.27
C ALA A 57 -2.28 10.21 -0.27
N TYR A 58 -2.67 10.47 -1.53
CA TYR A 58 -2.73 11.82 -2.10
C TYR A 58 -3.62 12.76 -1.28
N GLN A 59 -4.85 12.33 -0.95
CA GLN A 59 -5.80 13.15 -0.20
C GLN A 59 -5.29 13.52 1.19
N ARG A 60 -4.69 12.57 1.91
CA ARG A 60 -4.13 12.78 3.26
C ARG A 60 -2.84 13.59 3.25
N MET A 61 -2.05 13.49 2.17
CA MET A 61 -0.87 14.34 1.98
C MET A 61 -1.26 15.79 1.68
N GLY A 62 -2.28 16.01 0.82
CA GLY A 62 -2.77 17.35 0.47
C GLY A 62 -3.56 18.04 1.58
N ALA A 63 -4.30 17.29 2.40
CA ALA A 63 -5.05 17.80 3.55
C ALA A 63 -4.16 18.33 4.70
N GLY A 64 -2.83 18.14 4.63
CA GLY A 64 -1.86 18.66 5.60
C GLY A 64 -1.35 20.08 5.32
N ASN A 65 -1.81 20.73 4.25
CA ASN A 65 -1.40 22.09 3.85
C ASN A 65 -2.55 23.13 3.97
N GLY A 66 -3.56 22.85 4.80
CA GLY A 66 -4.67 23.76 5.10
C GLY A 66 -4.56 24.40 6.47
#